data_AF-A0A1S3ZTA4-F1
#
_entry.id   AF-A0A1S3ZTA4-F1
#
_cell.length_a   1.000
_cell.length_b   1.000
_cell.length_c   1.000
_cell.angle_alpha   90.00
_cell.angle_beta   90.00
_cell.angle_gamma   90.00
#
_symmetry.space_group_name_H-M   'P 1'
#
loop_
_entity.id
_entity.type
_entity.pdbx_description
1 polymer ?
#
loop_
_entity_poly.entity_id
_entity_poly.type
_entity_poly.pdbx_seq_one_letter_code
_entity_poly.pdbx_strand_id
1 'polypeptide(L)'
;MERRVRGKNGVDILVNQDLRELVVEVKRVNDWLMSIKIVVEGYTLKVVSAYAPHMGLDEEVKRRFWEDLDGLVRGIPSTEKLIIGGNFNGHIGRSLGGYDGVHSGFSFGDRNGGCTSLMEYVKAFELVISNSCYPKKAEHLITFRSTVVKT
;
A
#
# COMPACT_ATOMS: atom_id res chain seq x y z
N MET A 1 -0.99 12.20 -28.23
CA MET A 1 -1.69 10.92 -27.99
C MET A 1 -0.64 9.88 -27.63
N GLU A 2 -0.38 9.67 -26.35
CA GLU A 2 0.57 8.64 -25.91
C GLU A 2 -0.06 7.26 -26.04
N ARG A 3 0.69 6.32 -26.65
CA ARG A 3 0.28 4.92 -26.77
C ARG A 3 0.37 4.28 -25.39
N ARG A 4 -0.77 3.87 -24.82
CA ARG A 4 -0.84 2.90 -23.72
C ARG A 4 -0.13 1.61 -24.17
N VAL A 5 1.03 1.31 -23.58
CA VAL A 5 1.70 0.02 -23.78
C VAL A 5 0.86 -1.03 -23.06
N ARG A 6 0.26 -1.97 -23.81
CA ARG A 6 -0.46 -3.12 -23.23
C ARG A 6 0.51 -3.96 -22.38
N GLY A 7 0.17 -4.25 -21.13
CA GLY A 7 0.91 -5.16 -20.26
C GLY A 7 1.90 -4.55 -19.26
N LYS A 8 1.86 -3.23 -19.01
CA LYS A 8 2.65 -2.60 -17.93
C LYS A 8 1.76 -2.28 -16.72
N ASN A 9 2.24 -2.66 -15.53
CA ASN A 9 1.57 -2.54 -14.24
C ASN A 9 0.33 -3.43 -14.09
N GLY A 10 0.07 -3.87 -12.87
CA GLY A 10 -1.09 -4.70 -12.56
C GLY A 10 -1.18 -4.99 -11.07
N VAL A 11 -2.39 -4.92 -10.56
CA VAL A 11 -2.75 -5.34 -9.20
C VAL A 11 -3.76 -6.47 -9.30
N ASP A 12 -3.68 -7.37 -8.33
CA ASP A 12 -4.62 -8.46 -8.17
C ASP A 12 -4.81 -8.77 -6.68
N ILE A 13 -5.86 -9.52 -6.36
CA ILE A 13 -6.17 -10.00 -5.02
C ILE A 13 -6.58 -11.47 -5.13
N LEU A 14 -5.75 -12.36 -4.60
CA LEU A 14 -6.09 -13.78 -4.48
C LEU A 14 -6.83 -14.02 -3.16
N VAL A 15 -8.01 -14.62 -3.25
CA VAL A 15 -8.88 -14.92 -2.11
C VAL A 15 -8.97 -16.44 -1.93
N ASN A 16 -8.85 -16.90 -0.68
CA ASN A 16 -9.06 -18.31 -0.34
C ASN A 16 -10.50 -18.72 -0.70
N GLN A 17 -10.68 -19.93 -1.23
CA GLN A 17 -11.98 -20.47 -1.64
C GLN A 17 -13.04 -20.38 -0.54
N ASP A 18 -12.67 -20.57 0.73
CA ASP A 18 -13.58 -20.50 1.87
C ASP A 18 -14.12 -19.08 2.13
N LEU A 19 -13.36 -18.06 1.73
CA LEU A 19 -13.72 -16.65 1.87
C LEU A 19 -14.44 -16.09 0.63
N ARG A 20 -14.48 -16.86 -0.47
CA ARG A 20 -15.02 -16.41 -1.77
C ARG A 20 -16.45 -15.91 -1.64
N GLU A 21 -17.31 -16.66 -0.95
CA GLU A 21 -18.74 -16.33 -0.80
C GLU A 21 -18.96 -15.11 0.12
N LEU A 22 -17.95 -14.72 0.88
CA LEU A 22 -17.98 -13.54 1.76
C LEU A 22 -17.55 -12.26 1.03
N VAL A 23 -17.02 -12.36 -0.21
CA VAL A 23 -16.67 -11.21 -1.03
C VAL A 23 -17.94 -10.63 -1.65
N VAL A 24 -18.32 -9.43 -1.20
CA VAL A 24 -19.56 -8.76 -1.64
C VAL A 24 -19.30 -7.68 -2.69
N GLU A 25 -18.06 -7.23 -2.85
CA GLU A 25 -17.69 -6.21 -3.84
C GLU A 25 -16.27 -6.47 -4.35
N VAL A 26 -16.08 -6.34 -5.66
CA VAL A 26 -14.77 -6.27 -6.31
C VAL A 26 -14.74 -5.01 -7.16
N LYS A 27 -13.77 -4.13 -6.91
CA LYS A 27 -13.63 -2.86 -7.62
C LYS A 27 -12.21 -2.69 -8.11
N ARG A 28 -12.03 -2.71 -9.44
CA ARG A 28 -10.80 -2.27 -10.10
C ARG A 28 -10.89 -0.77 -10.35
N VAL A 29 -10.04 0.01 -9.69
CA VAL A 29 -10.07 1.48 -9.78
C VAL A 29 -9.27 1.93 -11.01
N ASN A 30 -8.02 1.48 -11.11
CA ASN A 30 -7.12 1.80 -12.21
C ASN A 30 -6.05 0.69 -12.34
N ASP A 31 -4.95 0.97 -13.04
CA ASP A 31 -3.85 0.00 -13.23
C ASP A 31 -2.96 -0.20 -11.98
N TRP A 32 -3.17 0.62 -10.94
CA TRP A 32 -2.41 0.64 -9.68
C TRP A 32 -3.23 0.24 -8.46
N LEU A 33 -4.56 0.29 -8.54
CA LEU A 33 -5.45 0.17 -7.39
C LEU A 33 -6.61 -0.79 -7.69
N MET A 34 -6.77 -1.75 -6.81
CA MET A 34 -7.89 -2.68 -6.78
C MET A 34 -8.35 -2.84 -5.33
N SER A 35 -9.63 -3.06 -5.11
CA SER A 35 -10.15 -3.35 -3.78
C SER A 35 -11.21 -4.42 -3.81
N ILE A 36 -11.32 -5.13 -2.71
CA ILE A 36 -12.46 -6.01 -2.42
C ILE A 36 -13.11 -5.62 -1.11
N LYS A 37 -14.39 -5.93 -0.97
CA LYS A 37 -15.12 -5.85 0.29
C LYS A 37 -15.50 -7.27 0.72
N ILE A 38 -15.14 -7.63 1.94
CA ILE A 38 -15.46 -8.91 2.55
C ILE A 38 -16.37 -8.65 3.75
N VAL A 39 -17.46 -9.40 3.89
CA VAL A 39 -18.37 -9.32 5.03
C VAL A 39 -18.33 -10.64 5.79
N VAL A 40 -17.90 -10.61 7.05
CA VAL A 40 -17.74 -11.79 7.91
C VAL A 40 -18.49 -11.54 9.21
N GLU A 41 -19.55 -12.30 9.48
CA GLU A 41 -20.27 -12.33 10.77
C GLU A 41 -20.57 -10.95 11.38
N GLY A 42 -21.07 -10.01 10.56
CA GLY A 42 -21.41 -8.65 11.00
C GLY A 42 -20.27 -7.62 10.94
N TYR A 43 -19.07 -8.03 10.53
CA TYR A 43 -17.94 -7.15 10.26
C TYR A 43 -17.73 -6.98 8.76
N THR A 44 -17.45 -5.75 8.35
CA THR A 44 -17.07 -5.44 6.96
C THR A 44 -15.60 -5.05 6.90
N LEU A 45 -14.86 -5.71 6.01
CA LEU A 45 -13.45 -5.46 5.75
C LEU A 45 -13.26 -4.99 4.31
N LYS A 46 -12.68 -3.81 4.14
CA LYS A 46 -12.18 -3.33 2.85
C LYS A 46 -10.69 -3.65 2.73
N VAL A 47 -10.35 -4.43 1.71
CA VAL A 47 -8.95 -4.73 1.37
C VAL A 47 -8.60 -4.00 0.09
N VAL A 48 -7.56 -3.17 0.13
CA VAL A 48 -7.03 -2.43 -1.01
C VAL A 48 -5.67 -3.02 -1.38
N SER A 49 -5.51 -3.38 -2.65
CA SER A 49 -4.24 -3.76 -3.28
C SER A 49 -3.73 -2.56 -4.08
N ALA A 50 -2.54 -2.09 -3.73
CA ALA A 50 -1.94 -0.89 -4.27
C ALA A 50 -0.54 -1.14 -4.85
N TYR A 51 -0.27 -0.55 -6.02
CA TYR A 51 1.03 -0.54 -6.65
C TYR A 51 1.42 0.89 -7.00
N ALA A 52 2.19 1.53 -6.11
CA ALA A 52 2.58 2.91 -6.30
C ALA A 52 3.51 3.08 -7.51
N PRO A 53 3.40 4.18 -8.26
CA PRO A 53 4.34 4.53 -9.32
C PRO A 53 5.80 4.50 -8.82
N HIS A 54 6.73 4.10 -9.69
CA HIS A 54 8.16 4.13 -9.37
C HIS A 54 8.65 5.58 -9.12
N MET A 55 9.64 5.78 -8.23
CA MET A 55 10.07 7.13 -7.84
C MET A 55 10.57 8.01 -9.00
N GLY A 56 11.09 7.39 -10.07
CA GLY A 56 11.58 8.09 -11.26
C GLY A 56 10.50 8.43 -12.29
N LEU A 57 9.23 8.14 -12.02
CA LEU A 57 8.12 8.55 -12.88
C LEU A 57 7.73 10.01 -12.65
N ASP A 58 6.93 10.56 -13.57
CA ASP A 58 6.42 11.94 -13.52
C ASP A 58 5.66 12.21 -12.21
N GLU A 59 5.85 13.41 -11.65
CA GLU A 59 5.16 13.86 -10.43
C GLU A 59 3.64 13.86 -10.60
N GLU A 60 3.15 14.18 -11.80
CA GLU A 60 1.72 14.13 -12.11
C GLU A 60 1.15 12.70 -11.98
N VAL A 61 1.93 11.68 -12.34
CA VAL A 61 1.54 10.27 -12.19
C VAL A 61 1.50 9.87 -10.71
N LYS A 62 2.46 10.34 -9.91
CA LYS A 62 2.48 10.11 -8.46
C LYS A 62 1.32 10.80 -7.77
N ARG A 63 1.04 12.06 -8.13
CA ARG A 63 -0.10 12.83 -7.60
C ARG A 63 -1.42 12.11 -7.85
N ARG A 64 -1.67 11.68 -9.10
CA ARG A 64 -2.89 10.93 -9.45
C ARG A 64 -3.04 9.64 -8.67
N PHE A 65 -1.96 8.90 -8.45
CA PHE A 65 -2.01 7.69 -7.62
C PHE A 65 -2.50 8.00 -6.20
N TRP A 66 -1.95 9.05 -5.56
CA TRP A 66 -2.35 9.43 -4.20
C TRP A 66 -3.78 9.98 -4.14
N GLU A 67 -4.23 10.72 -5.16
CA GLU A 67 -5.61 11.20 -5.27
C GLU A 67 -6.62 10.07 -5.43
N ASP A 68 -6.32 9.10 -6.31
CA ASP A 68 -7.18 7.93 -6.51
C ASP A 68 -7.25 7.07 -5.23
N LEU A 69 -6.14 6.96 -4.49
CA LEU A 69 -6.09 6.25 -3.21
C LEU A 69 -6.85 7.00 -2.11
N ASP A 70 -6.67 8.32 -2.00
CA ASP A 70 -7.41 9.18 -1.06
C ASP A 70 -8.92 9.10 -1.32
N GLY A 71 -9.36 9.24 -2.57
CA GLY A 71 -10.76 9.11 -2.94
C GLY A 71 -11.35 7.73 -2.61
N LEU A 72 -10.55 6.67 -2.81
CA LEU A 72 -10.97 5.31 -2.44
C LEU A 72 -11.15 5.16 -0.93
N VAL A 73 -10.18 5.64 -0.14
CA VAL A 73 -10.18 5.47 1.33
C VAL A 73 -11.22 6.37 2.00
N ARG A 74 -11.40 7.61 1.57
CA ARG A 74 -12.45 8.51 2.08
C ARG A 74 -13.86 8.02 1.79
N GLY A 75 -14.04 7.23 0.75
CA GLY A 75 -15.31 6.60 0.42
C GLY A 75 -15.69 5.42 1.34
N ILE A 76 -14.80 5.00 2.24
CA ILE A 76 -15.03 3.87 3.14
C ILE A 76 -15.76 4.38 4.39
N PRO A 77 -16.93 3.81 4.73
CA PRO A 77 -17.62 4.13 5.98
C PRO A 77 -16.72 3.84 7.19
N SER A 78 -16.80 4.67 8.23
CA SER A 78 -16.01 4.50 9.47
C SER A 78 -16.33 3.21 10.24
N THR A 79 -17.42 2.53 9.91
CA THR A 79 -17.79 1.22 10.46
C THR A 79 -17.06 0.06 9.80
N GLU A 80 -16.47 0.26 8.62
CA GLU A 80 -15.71 -0.76 7.91
C GLU A 80 -14.23 -0.71 8.32
N LYS A 81 -13.61 -1.89 8.47
CA LYS A 81 -12.17 -1.99 8.71
C LYS A 81 -11.42 -1.86 7.39
N LEU A 82 -10.27 -1.19 7.38
CA LEU A 82 -9.44 -0.99 6.20
C LEU A 82 -8.10 -1.72 6.34
N ILE A 83 -7.73 -2.50 5.32
CA ILE A 83 -6.38 -3.01 5.12
C ILE A 83 -5.90 -2.55 3.75
N ILE A 84 -4.73 -1.91 3.72
CA ILE A 84 -4.05 -1.55 2.47
C ILE A 84 -2.79 -2.38 2.38
N GLY A 85 -2.65 -3.14 1.30
CA GLY A 85 -1.49 -3.95 0.99
C GLY A 85 -0.94 -3.63 -0.39
N GLY A 86 0.28 -4.10 -0.64
CA GLY A 86 0.94 -3.97 -1.95
C GLY A 86 2.29 -3.27 -1.86
N ASN A 87 2.75 -2.72 -2.98
CA ASN A 87 4.09 -2.15 -3.10
C ASN A 87 4.01 -0.63 -3.28
N PHE A 88 4.49 0.11 -2.28
CA PHE A 88 4.55 1.57 -2.31
C PHE A 88 5.88 2.14 -2.82
N ASN A 89 6.83 1.28 -3.23
CA ASN A 89 8.15 1.68 -3.75
C ASN A 89 8.91 2.67 -2.83
N GLY A 90 8.63 2.63 -1.53
CA GLY A 90 9.22 3.49 -0.51
C GLY A 90 10.03 2.71 0.52
N HIS A 91 11.10 3.31 1.01
CA HIS A 91 11.86 2.84 2.16
C HIS A 91 11.48 3.68 3.38
N ILE A 92 10.88 3.06 4.40
CA ILE A 92 10.39 3.76 5.61
C ILE A 92 11.56 4.22 6.49
N GLY A 93 12.65 3.45 6.47
CA GLY A 93 13.84 3.69 7.28
C GLY A 93 13.62 3.44 8.78
N ARG A 94 14.72 3.31 9.53
CA ARG A 94 14.71 3.02 10.98
C ARG A 94 14.30 4.21 11.84
N SER A 95 14.66 5.42 11.43
CA SER A 95 14.41 6.64 12.22
C SER A 95 12.92 6.95 12.29
N LEU A 96 12.39 7.22 13.48
CA LEU A 96 10.99 7.63 13.67
C LEU A 96 10.75 9.04 13.12
N GLY A 97 11.70 9.97 13.30
CA GLY A 97 11.74 11.27 12.63
C GLY A 97 10.42 12.08 12.68
N GLY A 98 9.67 12.03 13.78
CA GLY A 98 8.38 12.75 13.94
C GLY A 98 7.13 11.99 13.51
N TYR A 99 7.26 10.70 13.19
CA TYR A 99 6.17 9.79 12.84
C TYR A 99 5.90 8.74 13.95
N ASP A 100 5.98 9.19 15.20
CA ASP A 100 5.59 8.37 16.34
C ASP A 100 4.12 7.91 16.18
N GLY A 101 3.88 6.60 16.34
CA GLY A 101 2.55 5.99 16.13
C GLY A 101 2.26 5.51 14.70
N VAL A 102 3.02 5.96 13.68
CA VAL A 102 2.86 5.51 12.28
C VAL A 102 3.59 4.18 12.03
N HIS A 103 4.76 4.00 12.63
CA HIS A 103 5.59 2.81 12.47
C HIS A 103 6.44 2.58 13.73
N SER A 104 6.80 1.34 14.03
CA SER A 104 7.47 1.00 15.31
C SER A 104 9.00 0.93 15.22
N GLY A 105 9.59 1.56 14.19
CA GLY A 105 11.06 1.61 14.01
C GLY A 105 11.72 0.30 13.55
N PHE A 106 11.00 -0.82 13.44
CA PHE A 106 11.53 -2.08 12.92
C PHE A 106 11.52 -2.13 11.38
N SER A 107 12.25 -1.19 10.77
CA SER A 107 12.43 -1.08 9.32
C SER A 107 13.93 -1.18 8.98
N PHE A 108 14.29 -1.31 7.69
CA PHE A 108 15.69 -1.35 7.25
C PHE A 108 16.08 -0.07 6.49
N GLY A 109 17.35 0.34 6.62
CA GLY A 109 17.95 1.45 5.88
C GLY A 109 17.46 2.84 6.30
N ASP A 110 17.75 3.81 5.43
CA ASP A 110 17.31 5.19 5.55
C ASP A 110 16.02 5.45 4.76
N ARG A 111 15.29 6.47 5.20
CA ARG A 111 14.04 6.86 4.54
C ARG A 111 14.32 7.48 3.19
N ASN A 112 13.61 7.05 2.15
CA ASN A 112 13.66 7.71 0.83
C ASN A 112 12.49 8.70 0.66
N GLY A 113 12.62 9.63 -0.29
CA GLY A 113 11.61 10.68 -0.53
C GLY A 113 10.22 10.12 -0.88
N GLY A 114 10.14 9.00 -1.59
CA GLY A 114 8.86 8.34 -1.91
C GLY A 114 8.12 7.79 -0.69
N CYS A 115 8.84 7.45 0.38
CA CYS A 115 8.21 7.02 1.61
C CYS A 115 7.67 8.18 2.46
N THR A 116 8.11 9.42 2.23
CA THR A 116 7.57 10.58 2.95
C THR A 116 6.07 10.72 2.71
N SER A 117 5.62 10.66 1.45
CA SER A 117 4.20 10.74 1.09
C SER A 117 3.39 9.59 1.72
N LEU A 118 3.95 8.37 1.75
CA LEU A 118 3.31 7.24 2.42
C LEU A 118 3.13 7.50 3.92
N MET A 119 4.12 8.07 4.59
CA MET A 119 4.05 8.30 6.03
C MET A 119 3.11 9.45 6.39
N GLU A 120 3.08 10.51 5.59
CA GLU A 120 2.09 11.58 5.71
C GLU A 120 0.67 11.04 5.50
N TYR A 121 0.49 10.18 4.49
CA TYR A 121 -0.80 9.52 4.23
C TYR A 121 -1.22 8.64 5.40
N VAL A 122 -0.33 7.77 5.89
CA VAL A 122 -0.62 6.89 7.04
C VAL A 122 -0.97 7.71 8.29
N LYS A 123 -0.25 8.81 8.54
CA LYS A 123 -0.55 9.73 9.65
C LYS A 123 -1.90 10.41 9.49
N ALA A 124 -2.23 10.90 8.30
CA ALA A 124 -3.47 11.62 8.03
C ALA A 124 -4.73 10.76 8.20
N PHE A 125 -4.62 9.46 7.93
CA PHE A 125 -5.70 8.48 8.09
C PHE A 125 -5.62 7.66 9.37
N GLU A 126 -4.73 8.04 10.32
CA GLU A 126 -4.50 7.32 11.58
C GLU A 126 -4.25 5.82 11.39
N LEU A 127 -3.60 5.47 10.28
CA LEU A 127 -3.21 4.11 9.94
C LEU A 127 -1.89 3.75 10.62
N VAL A 128 -1.56 2.45 10.63
CA VAL A 128 -0.30 1.95 11.17
C VAL A 128 0.38 1.05 10.15
N ILE A 129 1.69 1.23 9.96
CA ILE A 129 2.50 0.36 9.09
C ILE A 129 2.83 -0.95 9.81
N SER A 130 1.93 -1.92 9.70
CA SER A 130 2.00 -3.22 10.38
C SER A 130 3.31 -3.98 10.12
N ASN A 131 3.92 -3.83 8.93
CA ASN A 131 5.18 -4.50 8.59
C ASN A 131 6.35 -4.08 9.51
N SER A 132 6.27 -2.89 10.10
CA SER A 132 7.28 -2.33 11.00
C SER A 132 6.99 -2.55 12.49
N CYS A 133 5.86 -3.19 12.84
CA CYS A 133 5.42 -3.33 14.23
C CYS A 133 6.06 -4.51 14.96
N TYR A 134 6.67 -5.44 14.23
CA TYR A 134 7.20 -6.68 14.78
C TYR A 134 8.70 -6.81 14.51
N PRO A 135 9.50 -7.27 15.50
CA PRO A 135 10.90 -7.56 15.28
C PRO A 135 11.03 -8.72 14.29
N LYS A 136 11.86 -8.52 13.27
CA LYS A 136 12.15 -9.52 12.24
C LYS A 136 13.65 -9.69 12.10
N LYS A 137 14.08 -10.85 11.61
CA LYS A 137 15.47 -11.04 11.16
C LYS A 137 15.77 -10.04 10.04
N ALA A 138 17.02 -9.56 9.96
CA ALA A 138 17.41 -8.54 8.99
C ALA A 138 17.04 -8.91 7.54
N GLU A 139 17.16 -10.20 7.20
CA GLU A 139 16.79 -10.77 5.88
C GLU A 139 15.30 -10.64 5.55
N HIS A 140 14.42 -10.58 6.57
CA HIS A 140 12.97 -10.46 6.41
C HIS A 140 12.47 -9.00 6.45
N LEU A 141 13.38 -8.04 6.64
CA LEU A 141 13.05 -6.60 6.59
C LEU A 141 13.12 -6.04 5.16
N ILE A 142 13.72 -6.78 4.24
CA ILE A 142 13.90 -6.40 2.84
C ILE A 142 12.84 -7.14 2.01
N THR A 143 11.90 -6.38 1.43
CA THR A 143 10.85 -6.93 0.56
C THR A 143 11.27 -7.03 -0.91
N PHE A 144 12.41 -6.44 -1.28
CA PHE A 144 12.98 -6.50 -2.62
C PHE A 144 14.51 -6.37 -2.58
N ARG A 145 15.21 -7.24 -3.30
CA ARG A 145 16.66 -7.15 -3.53
C ARG A 145 16.92 -7.15 -5.03
N SER A 146 17.63 -6.13 -5.52
CA SER A 146 18.07 -6.11 -6.92
C SER A 146 19.11 -7.19 -7.17
N THR A 147 19.03 -7.87 -8.31
CA THR A 147 20.03 -8.86 -8.77
C THR A 147 21.22 -8.22 -9.49
N VAL A 148 21.15 -6.94 -9.84
CA VAL A 148 22.11 -6.28 -10.74
C VAL A 148 23.11 -5.39 -9.99
N VAL A 149 22.79 -4.97 -8.76
CA VAL A 149 23.69 -4.13 -7.95
C VAL A 149 23.72 -4.65 -6.52
N LYS A 150 24.92 -5.04 -6.07
CA LYS A 150 25.21 -5.20 -4.64
C LYS A 150 25.41 -3.80 -4.05
N THR A 151 24.50 -3.37 -3.21
CA THR A 151 24.75 -2.35 -2.17
C THR A 151 24.78 -3.03 -0.82
#